data_AF-A0A059F466-F1
#
_entry.id   AF-A0A059F466-F1
#
_cell.length_a   1.000
_cell.length_b   1.000
_cell.length_c   1.000
_cell.angle_alpha   90.00
_cell.angle_beta   90.00
_cell.angle_gamma   90.00
#
_symmetry.space_group_name_H-M   'P 1'
#
loop_
_entity.id
_entity.type
_entity.pdbx_description
1 polymer ?
#
loop_
_entity_poly.entity_id
_entity_poly.type
_entity_poly.pdbx_seq_one_letter_code
_entity_poly.pdbx_strand_id
1 'polypeptide(L)'
;MDEAIKKINSDEKFDLSELKKQINNLQNNYHTLNNKLIEIQKHNPLLINHTKLTTLLPEQTLIISTAYKNLLFVYNSSLRLKNIKNECNEIYPIEYEKIKEQFIKYQELFKFKEQLRNYNKLECIDKLGLDLEVKVIKYNLFEQIEFIEQINYICDIRKDWKDKLIKETKNKVILRIPDYEKVLNDFSKIPELKNEIIDKRELIEFYFDKLKENIRNKLQETDISKLLSLFEFEHELKLINDSNFIYLPHLLDNKYELITKYVKYSEENIEAWMNNVKKSIFNSRNQPPPVDEHNKFICTDFINLLELIKNQIEPIKFSKEIRENIEKILVEGVKSIIDGLINLLQNEFSAAVNLKGPPGYEEYVVMISNSSLKLAQFANDSLESKVLSDLFVELMESCNSILCNFVVFTCKPIFNLIFTDKWYEREKSVIPTLNDFVTDYKKRMNDYNFYKLIVKLSEKISEVYFSQIKRNRAKLYDDVSYILKKDILEIEELFYKNDVEVKMEQVRVLKELLENEGEAFLTEVIAVKDVISKEVVVSIIRKRSVFIEKDEYIKKVKRFYGSKKEEKGLFEKIFG
;
A
#
# COMPACT_ATOMS: atom_id res chain seq x y z
N MET A 1 46.42 -21.76 -42.21
CA MET A 1 45.62 -20.77 -42.95
C MET A 1 45.46 -21.20 -44.41
N ASP A 2 46.55 -21.44 -45.14
CA ASP A 2 46.49 -21.96 -46.52
C ASP A 2 45.77 -23.31 -46.64
N GLU A 3 45.95 -24.20 -45.66
CA GLU A 3 45.22 -25.47 -45.59
C GLU A 3 43.72 -25.29 -45.29
N ALA A 4 43.37 -24.29 -44.47
CA ALA A 4 41.99 -23.93 -44.18
C ALA A 4 41.29 -23.31 -45.40
N ILE A 5 42.00 -22.43 -46.11
CA ILE A 5 41.53 -21.83 -47.37
C ILE A 5 41.37 -22.90 -48.45
N LYS A 6 42.29 -23.87 -48.53
CA LYS A 6 42.15 -25.05 -49.42
C LYS A 6 40.91 -25.87 -49.08
N LYS A 7 40.70 -26.22 -47.81
CA LYS A 7 39.56 -27.05 -47.35
C LYS A 7 38.20 -26.34 -47.48
N ILE A 8 38.14 -25.03 -47.26
CA ILE A 8 36.93 -24.21 -47.49
C ILE A 8 36.57 -24.17 -48.97
N ASN A 9 37.55 -24.18 -49.87
CA ASN A 9 37.35 -24.14 -51.31
C ASN A 9 37.13 -25.53 -51.97
N SER A 10 37.36 -26.63 -51.26
CA SER A 10 37.32 -27.99 -51.81
C SER A 10 36.07 -28.81 -51.42
N ASP A 11 35.05 -28.19 -50.82
CA ASP A 11 33.84 -28.83 -50.29
C ASP A 11 34.09 -29.98 -49.27
N GLU A 12 35.32 -30.13 -48.78
CA GLU A 12 35.62 -31.06 -47.68
C GLU A 12 35.03 -30.54 -46.36
N LYS A 13 34.44 -31.43 -45.55
CA LYS A 13 33.86 -31.07 -44.25
C LYS A 13 34.92 -30.40 -43.36
N PHE A 14 34.79 -29.10 -43.23
CA PHE A 14 35.65 -28.29 -42.38
C PHE A 14 35.18 -28.37 -40.92
N ASP A 15 35.94 -29.05 -40.07
CA ASP A 15 35.58 -29.21 -38.65
C ASP A 15 35.85 -27.92 -37.87
N LEU A 16 34.78 -27.13 -37.71
CA LEU A 16 34.78 -25.89 -36.93
C LEU A 16 35.18 -26.11 -35.45
N SER A 17 35.01 -27.32 -34.92
CA SER A 17 35.39 -27.63 -33.54
C SER A 17 36.91 -27.71 -33.36
N GLU A 18 37.61 -28.21 -34.36
CA GLU A 18 39.06 -28.30 -34.37
C GLU A 18 39.71 -26.92 -34.57
N LEU A 19 39.13 -26.09 -35.45
CA LEU A 19 39.57 -24.70 -35.62
C LEU A 19 39.37 -23.88 -34.34
N LYS A 20 38.22 -24.04 -33.66
CA LYS A 20 37.94 -23.37 -32.38
C LYS A 20 38.94 -23.79 -31.30
N LYS A 21 39.32 -25.08 -31.24
CA LYS A 21 40.37 -25.56 -30.33
C LYS A 21 41.72 -24.93 -30.64
N GLN A 22 42.10 -24.81 -31.91
CA GLN A 22 43.36 -24.17 -32.32
C GLN A 22 43.38 -22.68 -31.97
N ILE A 23 42.26 -21.96 -32.16
CA ILE A 23 42.12 -20.55 -31.79
C ILE A 23 42.27 -20.36 -30.27
N ASN A 24 41.59 -21.18 -29.47
CA ASN A 24 41.69 -21.11 -28.02
C ASN A 24 43.12 -21.42 -27.54
N ASN A 25 43.80 -22.40 -28.14
CA ASN A 25 45.20 -22.68 -27.83
C ASN A 25 46.12 -21.50 -28.17
N LEU A 26 45.93 -20.85 -29.32
CA LEU A 26 46.71 -19.67 -29.69
C LEU A 26 46.45 -18.48 -28.78
N GLN A 27 45.19 -18.28 -28.36
CA GLN A 27 44.81 -17.23 -27.42
C GLN A 27 45.46 -17.44 -26.05
N ASN A 28 45.43 -18.67 -25.54
CA ASN A 28 46.06 -19.04 -24.27
C ASN A 28 47.59 -18.89 -24.34
N ASN A 29 48.21 -19.32 -25.44
CA ASN A 29 49.64 -19.16 -25.66
C ASN A 29 50.04 -17.68 -25.76
N TYR A 30 49.24 -16.86 -26.43
CA TYR A 30 49.43 -15.41 -26.52
C TYR A 30 49.37 -14.74 -25.14
N HIS A 31 48.31 -15.01 -24.36
CA HIS A 31 48.20 -14.45 -23.00
C HIS A 31 49.33 -14.92 -22.08
N THR A 32 49.72 -16.19 -22.18
CA THR A 32 50.83 -16.73 -21.38
C THR A 32 52.16 -16.06 -21.73
N LEU A 33 52.46 -15.86 -23.02
CA LEU A 33 53.67 -15.17 -23.46
C LEU A 33 53.67 -13.70 -23.02
N ASN A 34 52.53 -13.02 -23.18
CA ASN A 34 52.40 -11.60 -22.84
C ASN A 34 52.53 -11.37 -21.33
N ASN A 35 51.94 -12.26 -20.51
CA ASN A 35 52.07 -12.20 -19.06
C ASN A 35 53.52 -12.45 -18.60
N LYS A 36 54.22 -13.42 -19.21
CA LYS A 36 55.66 -13.63 -18.94
C LYS A 36 56.51 -12.41 -19.33
N LEU A 37 56.18 -11.74 -20.43
CA LEU A 37 56.81 -10.48 -20.84
C LEU A 37 56.63 -9.38 -19.79
N ILE A 38 55.41 -9.19 -19.30
CA ILE A 38 55.06 -8.21 -18.27
C ILE A 38 55.77 -8.55 -16.95
N GLU A 39 55.86 -9.83 -16.59
CA GLU A 39 56.51 -10.30 -15.35
C GLU A 39 58.03 -10.11 -15.40
N ILE A 40 58.68 -10.40 -16.53
CA ILE A 40 60.10 -10.13 -16.76
C ILE A 40 60.39 -8.62 -16.71
N GLN A 41 59.54 -7.79 -17.32
CA GLN A 41 59.65 -6.33 -17.27
C GLN A 41 59.53 -5.78 -15.84
N LYS A 42 58.67 -6.38 -15.00
CA LYS A 42 58.50 -5.97 -13.61
C LYS A 42 59.67 -6.37 -12.72
N HIS A 43 60.26 -7.55 -12.92
CA HIS A 43 61.31 -8.06 -12.05
C HIS A 43 62.70 -7.49 -12.33
N ASN A 44 63.03 -7.12 -13.57
CA ASN A 44 64.31 -6.47 -13.86
C ASN A 44 64.27 -5.63 -15.15
N PRO A 45 64.03 -4.31 -15.08
CA PRO A 45 63.89 -3.46 -16.26
C PRO A 45 65.17 -3.38 -17.13
N LEU A 46 66.34 -3.75 -16.60
CA LEU A 46 67.62 -3.71 -17.30
C LEU A 46 67.92 -4.97 -18.13
N LEU A 47 67.17 -6.07 -17.94
CA LEU A 47 67.30 -7.33 -18.71
C LEU A 47 66.77 -7.19 -20.15
N ILE A 48 66.11 -6.08 -20.47
CA ILE A 48 65.53 -5.77 -21.78
C ILE A 48 66.62 -5.61 -22.85
N ASN A 49 67.87 -5.30 -22.51
CA ASN A 49 68.94 -5.17 -23.51
C ASN A 49 69.51 -6.52 -24.03
N HIS A 50 68.98 -7.66 -23.58
CA HIS A 50 69.38 -8.96 -24.10
C HIS A 50 68.66 -9.25 -25.42
N THR A 51 69.41 -9.51 -26.51
CA THR A 51 68.89 -9.69 -27.87
C THR A 51 67.75 -10.70 -28.01
N LYS A 52 67.66 -11.70 -27.13
CA LYS A 52 66.55 -12.69 -27.13
C LYS A 52 65.20 -12.11 -26.63
N LEU A 53 65.23 -11.06 -25.81
CA LEU A 53 64.04 -10.43 -25.22
C LEU A 53 63.56 -9.20 -26.01
N THR A 54 64.46 -8.52 -26.73
CA THR A 54 64.12 -7.32 -27.53
C THR A 54 63.65 -7.61 -28.95
N THR A 55 64.03 -8.73 -29.57
CA THR A 55 63.61 -9.03 -30.95
C THR A 55 62.79 -10.31 -31.06
N LEU A 56 63.27 -11.42 -30.51
CA LEU A 56 62.65 -12.74 -30.67
C LEU A 56 61.27 -12.88 -30.01
N LEU A 57 61.08 -12.40 -28.77
CA LEU A 57 59.79 -12.50 -28.08
C LEU A 57 58.72 -11.57 -28.68
N PRO A 58 59.02 -10.30 -29.02
CA PRO A 58 58.08 -9.43 -29.74
C PRO A 58 57.70 -9.97 -31.13
N GLU A 59 58.65 -10.52 -31.89
CA GLU A 59 58.35 -11.16 -33.19
C GLU A 59 57.46 -12.40 -33.02
N GLN A 60 57.75 -13.27 -32.05
CA GLN A 60 56.90 -14.43 -31.76
C GLN A 60 55.50 -14.02 -31.30
N THR A 61 55.41 -12.96 -30.49
CA THR A 61 54.13 -12.41 -30.03
C THR A 61 53.34 -11.80 -31.19
N LEU A 62 54.01 -11.13 -32.13
CA LEU A 62 53.41 -10.56 -33.33
C LEU A 62 52.95 -11.66 -34.30
N ILE A 63 53.74 -12.72 -34.50
CA ILE A 63 53.39 -13.88 -35.34
C ILE A 63 52.17 -14.60 -34.75
N ILE A 64 52.16 -14.86 -33.43
CA ILE A 64 51.03 -15.52 -32.76
C ILE A 64 49.78 -14.63 -32.78
N SER A 65 49.92 -13.32 -32.56
CA SER A 65 48.81 -12.35 -32.63
C SER A 65 48.23 -12.27 -34.05
N THR A 66 49.07 -12.26 -35.07
CA THR A 66 48.66 -12.22 -36.48
C THR A 66 47.99 -13.55 -36.88
N ALA A 67 48.55 -14.69 -36.47
CA ALA A 67 47.95 -16.00 -36.69
C ALA A 67 46.60 -16.14 -35.98
N TYR A 68 46.49 -15.66 -34.73
CA TYR A 68 45.25 -15.62 -33.97
C TYR A 68 44.19 -14.74 -34.65
N LYS A 69 44.53 -13.50 -35.03
CA LYS A 69 43.62 -12.59 -35.73
C LYS A 69 43.15 -13.16 -37.07
N ASN A 70 44.04 -13.77 -37.82
CA ASN A 70 43.71 -14.37 -39.11
C ASN A 70 42.82 -15.62 -38.95
N LEU A 71 43.09 -16.48 -37.95
CA LEU A 71 42.23 -17.64 -37.66
C LEU A 71 40.87 -17.24 -37.09
N LEU A 72 40.82 -16.20 -36.25
CA LEU A 72 39.57 -15.64 -35.73
C LEU A 72 38.73 -15.02 -36.86
N PHE A 73 39.38 -14.34 -37.81
CA PHE A 73 38.73 -13.84 -39.02
C PHE A 73 38.16 -14.98 -39.88
N VAL A 74 38.92 -16.06 -40.10
CA VAL A 74 38.46 -17.26 -40.83
C VAL A 74 37.32 -17.96 -40.08
N TYR A 75 37.39 -18.08 -38.76
CA TYR A 75 36.35 -18.68 -37.94
C TYR A 75 35.06 -17.87 -37.96
N ASN A 76 35.14 -16.55 -37.75
CA ASN A 76 33.97 -15.67 -37.77
C ASN A 76 33.35 -15.59 -39.17
N SER A 77 34.17 -15.61 -40.22
CA SER A 77 33.70 -15.66 -41.61
C SER A 77 33.02 -16.99 -41.92
N SER A 78 33.56 -18.11 -41.42
CA SER A 78 32.97 -19.45 -41.57
C SER A 78 31.68 -19.62 -40.76
N LEU A 79 31.58 -19.01 -39.57
CA LEU A 79 30.36 -18.97 -38.76
C LEU A 79 29.27 -18.11 -39.41
N ARG A 80 29.64 -16.95 -39.95
CA ARG A 80 28.74 -16.13 -40.77
C ARG A 80 28.27 -16.89 -42.00
N LEU A 81 29.15 -17.57 -42.73
CA LEU A 81 28.78 -18.38 -43.88
C LEU A 81 27.88 -19.57 -43.50
N LYS A 82 28.14 -20.25 -42.37
CA LYS A 82 27.29 -21.34 -41.87
C LYS A 82 25.92 -20.84 -41.42
N ASN A 83 25.85 -19.69 -40.75
CA ASN A 83 24.59 -19.08 -40.34
C ASN A 83 23.80 -18.56 -41.55
N ILE A 84 24.45 -17.96 -42.54
CA ILE A 84 23.84 -17.57 -43.82
C ILE A 84 23.33 -18.82 -44.56
N LYS A 85 24.07 -19.93 -44.56
CA LYS A 85 23.66 -21.19 -45.21
C LYS A 85 22.48 -21.86 -44.49
N ASN A 86 22.39 -21.73 -43.17
CA ASN A 86 21.24 -22.21 -42.40
C ASN A 86 20.01 -21.30 -42.54
N GLU A 87 20.20 -19.97 -42.51
CA GLU A 87 19.13 -18.97 -42.76
C GLU A 87 18.57 -19.08 -44.19
N CYS A 88 19.41 -19.34 -45.19
CA CYS A 88 18.97 -19.58 -46.56
C CYS A 88 18.15 -20.88 -46.71
N ASN A 89 18.42 -21.91 -45.90
CA ASN A 89 17.70 -23.19 -45.95
C ASN A 89 16.35 -23.15 -45.20
N GLU A 90 16.19 -22.28 -44.19
CA GLU A 90 14.94 -22.16 -43.42
C GLU A 90 13.95 -21.12 -43.98
N ILE A 91 14.41 -20.13 -44.77
CA ILE A 91 13.57 -19.01 -45.24
C ILE A 91 13.23 -19.08 -46.74
N TYR A 92 13.98 -19.82 -47.58
CA TYR A 92 13.84 -19.75 -49.04
C TYR A 92 13.65 -21.11 -49.73
N PRO A 93 12.41 -21.58 -49.96
CA PRO A 93 12.20 -22.71 -50.87
C PRO A 93 12.21 -22.27 -52.35
N ILE A 94 11.72 -21.06 -52.66
CA ILE A 94 11.39 -20.65 -54.04
C ILE A 94 12.51 -19.83 -54.71
N GLU A 95 13.31 -19.07 -53.95
CA GLU A 95 14.42 -18.27 -54.51
C GLU A 95 15.79 -18.95 -54.36
N TYR A 96 15.88 -20.03 -53.57
CA TYR A 96 17.07 -20.88 -53.50
C TYR A 96 17.38 -21.54 -54.84
N GLU A 97 16.36 -22.01 -55.58
CA GLU A 97 16.54 -22.61 -56.92
C GLU A 97 17.06 -21.60 -57.94
N LYS A 98 16.60 -20.33 -57.91
CA LYS A 98 17.13 -19.26 -58.79
C LYS A 98 18.57 -18.87 -58.45
N ILE A 99 18.92 -18.79 -57.16
CA ILE A 99 20.29 -18.50 -56.71
C ILE A 99 21.21 -19.68 -57.04
N LYS A 100 20.72 -20.92 -56.91
CA LYS A 100 21.42 -22.16 -57.25
C LYS A 100 21.65 -22.29 -58.76
N GLU A 101 20.69 -21.93 -59.62
CA GLU A 101 20.87 -21.86 -61.08
C GLU A 101 21.98 -20.87 -61.48
N GLN A 102 22.07 -19.71 -60.81
CA GLN A 102 23.16 -18.76 -61.05
C GLN A 102 24.51 -19.25 -60.50
N PHE A 103 24.52 -19.96 -59.37
CA PHE A 103 25.73 -20.60 -58.82
C PHE A 103 26.22 -21.81 -59.66
N ILE A 104 25.30 -22.55 -60.29
CA ILE A 104 25.62 -23.66 -61.21
C ILE A 104 26.40 -23.14 -62.43
N LYS A 105 26.01 -21.97 -62.98
CA LYS A 105 26.78 -21.31 -64.05
C LYS A 105 28.22 -20.97 -63.63
N TYR A 106 28.42 -20.65 -62.34
CA TYR A 106 29.76 -20.37 -61.79
C TYR A 106 30.60 -21.66 -61.62
N GLN A 107 29.99 -22.78 -61.22
CA GLN A 107 30.66 -24.09 -61.15
C GLN A 107 31.02 -24.66 -62.54
N GLU A 108 30.19 -24.41 -63.56
CA GLU A 108 30.51 -24.74 -64.96
C GLU A 108 31.72 -23.95 -65.46
N LEU A 109 31.83 -22.67 -65.09
CA LEU A 109 32.99 -21.81 -65.35
C LEU A 109 34.26 -22.29 -64.62
N PHE A 110 34.11 -22.79 -63.40
CA PHE A 110 35.22 -23.36 -62.62
C PHE A 110 35.71 -24.69 -63.24
N LYS A 111 34.81 -25.54 -63.72
CA LYS A 111 35.15 -26.75 -64.49
C LYS A 111 35.81 -26.42 -65.83
N PHE A 112 35.40 -25.35 -66.51
CA PHE A 112 36.06 -24.85 -67.71
C PHE A 112 37.49 -24.36 -67.40
N LYS A 113 37.69 -23.71 -66.25
CA LYS A 113 39.01 -23.27 -65.76
C LYS A 113 39.93 -24.44 -65.36
N GLU A 114 39.37 -25.54 -64.85
CA GLU A 114 40.12 -26.81 -64.64
C GLU A 114 40.45 -27.52 -65.94
N GLN A 115 39.53 -27.56 -66.91
CA GLN A 115 39.82 -28.12 -68.24
C GLN A 115 40.96 -27.37 -68.95
N LEU A 116 41.08 -26.06 -68.73
CA LEU A 116 42.18 -25.23 -69.23
C LEU A 116 43.53 -25.48 -68.53
N ARG A 117 43.56 -26.09 -67.33
CA ARG A 117 44.81 -26.46 -66.63
C ARG A 117 45.50 -27.70 -67.22
N ASN A 118 44.78 -28.50 -68.02
CA ASN A 118 45.29 -29.72 -68.63
C ASN A 118 45.97 -29.50 -69.99
N TYR A 119 45.98 -28.27 -70.49
CA TYR A 119 46.68 -27.88 -71.71
C TYR A 119 47.96 -27.14 -71.37
N ASN A 120 49.03 -27.40 -72.11
CA ASN A 120 50.25 -26.63 -71.94
C ASN A 120 50.10 -25.22 -72.56
N LYS A 121 50.99 -24.30 -72.18
CA LYS A 121 50.90 -22.88 -72.54
C LYS A 121 50.96 -22.63 -74.06
N LEU A 122 51.53 -23.55 -74.85
CA LEU A 122 51.56 -23.47 -76.31
C LEU A 122 50.25 -24.00 -76.94
N GLU A 123 49.62 -25.03 -76.38
CA GLU A 123 48.34 -25.59 -76.87
C GLU A 123 47.15 -24.63 -76.70
N CYS A 124 47.17 -23.80 -75.65
CA CYS A 124 46.18 -22.73 -75.45
C CYS A 124 46.33 -21.58 -76.45
N ILE A 125 47.54 -21.33 -76.95
CA ILE A 125 47.84 -20.25 -77.90
C ILE A 125 47.47 -20.65 -79.33
N ASP A 126 47.69 -21.91 -79.73
CA ASP A 126 47.37 -22.40 -81.08
C ASP A 126 45.86 -22.60 -81.35
N LYS A 127 45.04 -22.85 -80.32
CA LYS A 127 43.59 -23.13 -80.49
C LYS A 127 42.64 -21.94 -80.30
N LEU A 128 43.04 -20.86 -79.62
CA LEU A 128 42.11 -19.81 -79.16
C LEU A 128 42.66 -18.39 -79.38
N GLY A 129 43.20 -18.13 -80.57
CA GLY A 129 43.88 -16.88 -80.95
C GLY A 129 43.23 -15.58 -80.47
N LEU A 130 44.09 -14.71 -79.92
CA LEU A 130 44.03 -13.24 -79.78
C LEU A 130 42.79 -12.54 -79.17
N ASP A 131 41.67 -13.20 -78.91
CA ASP A 131 40.47 -12.57 -78.34
C ASP A 131 40.41 -12.64 -76.79
N LEU A 132 41.35 -13.37 -76.17
CA LEU A 132 41.40 -13.60 -74.72
C LEU A 132 42.11 -12.48 -73.93
N GLU A 133 43.16 -11.85 -74.48
CA GLU A 133 43.89 -10.79 -73.75
C GLU A 133 43.04 -9.51 -73.55
N VAL A 134 42.13 -9.20 -74.47
CA VAL A 134 41.20 -8.06 -74.34
C VAL A 134 40.04 -8.36 -73.38
N LYS A 135 39.61 -9.62 -73.27
CA LYS A 135 38.56 -10.04 -72.33
C LYS A 135 39.08 -10.18 -70.90
N VAL A 136 40.29 -10.69 -70.70
CA VAL A 136 40.87 -10.90 -69.35
C VAL A 136 41.16 -9.58 -68.63
N ILE A 137 41.53 -8.51 -69.35
CA ILE A 137 41.78 -7.19 -68.74
C ILE A 137 40.46 -6.45 -68.40
N LYS A 138 39.36 -6.69 -69.14
CA LYS A 138 38.02 -6.17 -68.79
C LYS A 138 37.34 -6.96 -67.66
N TYR A 139 37.65 -8.24 -67.49
CA TYR A 139 36.95 -9.12 -66.53
C TYR A 139 37.31 -8.89 -65.05
N ASN A 140 38.50 -8.34 -64.75
CA ASN A 140 38.93 -8.14 -63.34
C ASN A 140 38.31 -6.92 -62.65
N LEU A 141 37.69 -5.99 -63.40
CA LEU A 141 37.02 -4.79 -62.86
C LEU A 141 35.49 -4.92 -62.91
N PHE A 142 34.92 -5.64 -63.88
CA PHE A 142 33.47 -5.79 -64.02
C PHE A 142 32.87 -6.72 -62.95
N GLU A 143 33.53 -7.82 -62.58
CA GLU A 143 33.00 -8.78 -61.58
C GLU A 143 33.02 -8.25 -60.14
N GLN A 144 33.94 -7.34 -59.78
CA GLN A 144 33.92 -6.71 -58.45
C GLN A 144 32.81 -5.66 -58.35
N ILE A 145 32.58 -4.88 -59.42
CA ILE A 145 31.50 -3.89 -59.46
C ILE A 145 30.15 -4.60 -59.45
N GLU A 146 29.96 -5.64 -60.26
CA GLU A 146 28.72 -6.40 -60.32
C GLU A 146 28.45 -7.18 -59.02
N PHE A 147 29.48 -7.71 -58.35
CA PHE A 147 29.35 -8.31 -57.03
C PHE A 147 29.01 -7.29 -55.93
N ILE A 148 29.61 -6.10 -55.97
CA ILE A 148 29.29 -4.99 -55.06
C ILE A 148 27.85 -4.51 -55.32
N GLU A 149 27.41 -4.41 -56.58
CA GLU A 149 26.04 -4.06 -56.96
C GLU A 149 25.03 -5.11 -56.49
N GLN A 150 25.34 -6.40 -56.59
CA GLN A 150 24.50 -7.48 -56.07
C GLN A 150 24.46 -7.49 -54.53
N ILE A 151 25.59 -7.24 -53.87
CA ILE A 151 25.62 -7.08 -52.40
C ILE A 151 24.79 -5.87 -51.98
N ASN A 152 24.94 -4.73 -52.66
CA ASN A 152 24.18 -3.51 -52.38
C ASN A 152 22.68 -3.76 -52.61
N TYR A 153 22.29 -4.45 -53.69
CA TYR A 153 20.91 -4.84 -53.95
C TYR A 153 20.34 -5.76 -52.85
N ILE A 154 21.10 -6.76 -52.39
CA ILE A 154 20.70 -7.62 -51.27
C ILE A 154 20.61 -6.82 -49.96
N CYS A 155 21.52 -5.86 -49.74
CA CYS A 155 21.48 -4.97 -48.58
C CYS A 155 20.25 -4.05 -48.61
N ASP A 156 19.91 -3.52 -49.79
CA ASP A 156 18.74 -2.66 -50.01
C ASP A 156 17.43 -3.44 -49.85
N ILE A 157 17.34 -4.66 -50.39
CA ILE A 157 16.20 -5.57 -50.15
C ILE A 157 16.08 -5.88 -48.67
N ARG A 158 17.18 -6.21 -47.99
CA ARG A 158 17.17 -6.51 -46.54
C ARG A 158 16.72 -5.29 -45.73
N LYS A 159 17.13 -4.09 -46.13
CA LYS A 159 16.70 -2.83 -45.52
C LYS A 159 15.21 -2.60 -45.71
N ASP A 160 14.70 -2.74 -46.93
CA ASP A 160 13.27 -2.65 -47.25
C ASP A 160 12.41 -3.66 -46.48
N TRP A 161 12.88 -4.91 -46.35
CA TRP A 161 12.21 -5.95 -45.58
C TRP A 161 12.21 -5.65 -44.08
N LYS A 162 13.35 -5.20 -43.55
CA LYS A 162 13.44 -4.74 -42.16
C LYS A 162 12.45 -3.61 -41.93
N ASP A 163 12.44 -2.59 -42.78
CA ASP A 163 11.52 -1.44 -42.65
C ASP A 163 10.04 -1.84 -42.72
N LYS A 164 9.68 -2.82 -43.58
CA LYS A 164 8.33 -3.41 -43.61
C LYS A 164 7.97 -4.11 -42.30
N LEU A 165 8.85 -4.96 -41.76
CA LEU A 165 8.63 -5.65 -40.50
C LEU A 165 8.54 -4.68 -39.31
N ILE A 166 9.36 -3.62 -39.31
CA ILE A 166 9.29 -2.55 -38.31
C ILE A 166 7.92 -1.88 -38.37
N LYS A 167 7.45 -1.53 -39.56
CA LYS A 167 6.14 -0.90 -39.79
C LYS A 167 4.99 -1.80 -39.35
N GLU A 168 5.01 -3.08 -39.70
CA GLU A 168 4.01 -4.05 -39.26
C GLU A 168 3.97 -4.22 -37.74
N THR A 169 5.13 -4.26 -37.10
CA THR A 169 5.24 -4.37 -35.64
C THR A 169 4.68 -3.11 -34.97
N LYS A 170 5.04 -1.91 -35.45
CA LYS A 170 4.50 -0.63 -34.97
C LYS A 170 2.98 -0.55 -35.17
N ASN A 171 2.44 -1.06 -36.28
CA ASN A 171 0.99 -1.13 -36.51
C ASN A 171 0.27 -2.07 -35.54
N LYS A 172 0.86 -3.24 -35.23
CA LYS A 172 0.30 -4.16 -34.23
C LYS A 172 0.24 -3.52 -32.84
N VAL A 173 1.26 -2.76 -32.46
CA VAL A 173 1.27 -1.99 -31.21
C VAL A 173 0.11 -0.99 -31.19
N ILE A 174 -0.05 -0.19 -32.24
CA ILE A 174 -1.14 0.80 -32.34
C ILE A 174 -2.53 0.17 -32.13
N LEU A 175 -2.76 -1.01 -32.72
CA LEU A 175 -4.05 -1.71 -32.59
C LEU A 175 -4.34 -2.22 -31.17
N ARG A 176 -3.32 -2.42 -30.34
CA ARG A 176 -3.44 -2.95 -28.97
C ARG A 176 -3.56 -1.86 -27.91
N ILE A 177 -3.04 -0.66 -28.18
CA ILE A 177 -3.02 0.48 -27.25
C ILE A 177 -4.39 0.83 -26.62
N PRO A 178 -5.54 0.68 -27.30
CA PRO A 178 -6.83 0.94 -26.66
C PRO A 178 -7.18 0.00 -25.49
N ASP A 179 -6.55 -1.17 -25.42
CA ASP A 179 -6.80 -2.26 -24.48
C ASP A 179 -5.65 -2.36 -23.45
N TYR A 180 -5.91 -1.87 -22.25
CA TYR A 180 -4.89 -1.73 -21.20
C TYR A 180 -4.35 -3.05 -20.68
N GLU A 181 -5.17 -4.11 -20.61
CA GLU A 181 -4.69 -5.45 -20.21
C GLU A 181 -3.70 -6.00 -21.23
N LYS A 182 -3.98 -5.82 -22.52
CA LYS A 182 -3.04 -6.20 -23.58
C LYS A 182 -1.75 -5.41 -23.49
N VAL A 183 -1.81 -4.12 -23.15
CA VAL A 183 -0.63 -3.29 -22.94
C VAL A 183 0.22 -3.82 -21.78
N LEU A 184 -0.38 -4.10 -20.61
CA LEU A 184 0.37 -4.65 -19.46
C LEU A 184 1.02 -5.99 -19.79
N ASN A 185 0.30 -6.88 -20.50
CA ASN A 185 0.81 -8.17 -20.94
C ASN A 185 1.93 -8.05 -21.98
N ASP A 186 1.88 -7.05 -22.85
CA ASP A 186 2.95 -6.78 -23.80
C ASP A 186 4.20 -6.28 -23.04
N PHE A 187 4.04 -5.35 -22.08
CA PHE A 187 5.13 -4.83 -21.25
C PHE A 187 5.78 -5.90 -20.35
N SER A 188 5.01 -6.83 -19.81
CA SER A 188 5.57 -7.93 -19.00
C SER A 188 6.45 -8.89 -19.81
N LYS A 189 6.22 -8.98 -21.13
CA LYS A 189 6.96 -9.86 -22.06
C LYS A 189 8.15 -9.17 -22.74
N ILE A 190 8.31 -7.85 -22.59
CA ILE A 190 9.43 -7.09 -23.19
C ILE A 190 10.82 -7.66 -22.84
N PRO A 191 11.08 -8.15 -21.61
CA PRO A 191 12.36 -8.78 -21.28
C PRO A 191 12.69 -9.99 -22.17
N GLU A 192 11.68 -10.76 -22.57
CA GLU A 192 11.81 -12.01 -23.33
C GLU A 192 12.03 -11.78 -24.83
N LEU A 193 11.76 -10.58 -25.34
CA LEU A 193 11.96 -10.25 -26.75
C LEU A 193 13.45 -10.37 -27.11
N LYS A 194 13.78 -10.75 -28.35
CA LYS A 194 15.16 -10.68 -28.87
C LYS A 194 15.32 -9.44 -29.73
N ASN A 195 16.52 -8.84 -29.75
CA ASN A 195 16.83 -7.62 -30.54
C ASN A 195 16.97 -7.89 -32.06
N GLU A 196 16.14 -8.78 -32.63
CA GLU A 196 16.33 -9.31 -33.98
C GLU A 196 15.77 -8.39 -35.08
N ILE A 197 14.71 -7.63 -34.80
CA ILE A 197 13.98 -6.82 -35.82
C ILE A 197 13.98 -5.32 -35.48
N ILE A 198 13.63 -4.95 -34.25
CA ILE A 198 13.65 -3.59 -33.70
C ILE A 198 14.51 -3.60 -32.43
N ASP A 199 15.25 -2.52 -32.18
CA ASP A 199 15.92 -2.34 -30.89
C ASP A 199 14.88 -2.22 -29.77
N LYS A 200 15.01 -3.01 -28.69
CA LYS A 200 14.04 -3.00 -27.58
C LYS A 200 13.72 -1.61 -27.07
N ARG A 201 14.72 -0.73 -26.98
CA ARG A 201 14.54 0.63 -26.48
C ARG A 201 13.70 1.44 -27.45
N GLU A 202 13.96 1.35 -28.75
CA GLU A 202 13.16 2.00 -29.79
C GLU A 202 11.70 1.53 -29.75
N LEU A 203 11.47 0.23 -29.52
CA LEU A 203 10.11 -0.31 -29.40
C LEU A 203 9.40 0.21 -28.16
N ILE A 204 10.08 0.23 -27.00
CA ILE A 204 9.54 0.75 -25.73
C ILE A 204 9.19 2.23 -25.85
N GLU A 205 10.09 3.05 -26.41
CA GLU A 205 9.87 4.49 -26.61
C GLU A 205 8.69 4.74 -27.55
N PHE A 206 8.62 4.04 -28.69
CA PHE A 206 7.48 4.13 -29.60
C PHE A 206 6.15 3.72 -28.96
N TYR A 207 6.16 2.61 -28.20
CA TYR A 207 4.98 2.12 -27.50
C TYR A 207 4.48 3.16 -26.49
N PHE A 208 5.39 3.71 -25.69
CA PHE A 208 5.09 4.68 -24.65
C PHE A 208 4.54 5.99 -25.23
N ASP A 209 5.15 6.51 -26.31
CA ASP A 209 4.68 7.73 -26.98
C ASP A 209 3.25 7.58 -27.50
N LYS A 210 2.94 6.44 -28.13
CA LYS A 210 1.60 6.18 -28.65
C LYS A 210 0.58 5.92 -27.55
N LEU A 211 0.98 5.28 -26.45
CA LEU A 211 0.15 5.12 -25.27
C LEU A 211 -0.20 6.47 -24.65
N LYS A 212 0.79 7.37 -24.54
CA LYS A 212 0.61 8.73 -24.02
C LYS A 212 -0.32 9.57 -24.89
N GLU A 213 -0.19 9.48 -26.21
CA GLU A 213 -1.10 10.13 -27.16
C GLU A 213 -2.54 9.62 -27.00
N ASN A 214 -2.73 8.30 -26.91
CA ASN A 214 -4.06 7.70 -26.72
C ASN A 214 -4.70 8.12 -25.38
N ILE A 215 -3.92 8.17 -24.30
CA ILE A 215 -4.42 8.59 -22.99
C ILE A 215 -4.80 10.08 -22.98
N ARG A 216 -4.00 10.94 -23.61
CA ARG A 216 -4.34 12.37 -23.73
C ARG A 216 -5.66 12.57 -24.48
N ASN A 217 -5.89 11.82 -25.57
CA ASN A 217 -7.15 11.89 -26.32
C ASN A 217 -8.32 11.37 -25.47
N LYS A 218 -8.15 10.22 -24.81
CA LYS A 218 -9.17 9.67 -23.90
C LYS A 218 -9.50 10.65 -22.76
N LEU A 219 -8.51 11.27 -22.11
CA LEU A 219 -8.74 12.18 -20.98
C LEU A 219 -9.65 13.38 -21.31
N GLN A 220 -9.73 13.81 -22.57
CA GLN A 220 -10.65 14.88 -22.99
C GLN A 220 -12.12 14.42 -23.07
N GLU A 221 -12.33 13.13 -23.30
CA GLU A 221 -13.65 12.49 -23.47
C GLU A 221 -14.08 11.68 -22.24
N THR A 222 -13.19 11.51 -21.27
CA THR A 222 -13.35 10.58 -20.15
C THR A 222 -14.13 11.23 -19.01
N ASP A 223 -15.22 10.58 -18.60
CA ASP A 223 -15.95 10.89 -17.38
C ASP A 223 -15.04 10.76 -16.15
N ILE A 224 -15.19 11.66 -15.17
CA ILE A 224 -14.36 11.70 -13.95
C ILE A 224 -14.40 10.36 -13.21
N SER A 225 -15.52 9.63 -13.31
CA SER A 225 -15.71 8.28 -12.78
C SER A 225 -14.70 7.24 -13.30
N LYS A 226 -14.13 7.45 -14.50
CA LYS A 226 -13.17 6.54 -15.15
C LYS A 226 -11.71 6.89 -14.86
N LEU A 227 -11.43 8.05 -14.23
CA LEU A 227 -10.05 8.45 -13.89
C LEU A 227 -9.35 7.43 -12.99
N LEU A 228 -10.11 6.76 -12.11
CA LEU A 228 -9.53 5.77 -11.21
C LEU A 228 -8.88 4.60 -11.95
N SER A 229 -9.53 4.09 -12.99
CA SER A 229 -8.98 3.00 -13.82
C SER A 229 -7.68 3.40 -14.53
N LEU A 230 -7.51 4.69 -14.86
CA LEU A 230 -6.28 5.20 -15.46
C LEU A 230 -5.15 5.29 -14.43
N PHE A 231 -5.46 5.69 -13.19
CA PHE A 231 -4.47 5.69 -12.11
C PHE A 231 -4.02 4.28 -11.73
N GLU A 232 -4.95 3.33 -11.70
CA GLU A 232 -4.66 1.91 -11.46
C GLU A 232 -3.75 1.35 -12.57
N PHE A 233 -4.11 1.58 -13.82
CA PHE A 233 -3.28 1.18 -14.96
C PHE A 233 -1.86 1.79 -14.93
N GLU A 234 -1.73 3.09 -14.62
CA GLU A 234 -0.40 3.73 -14.50
C GLU A 234 0.41 3.10 -13.35
N HIS A 235 -0.25 2.75 -12.24
CA HIS A 235 0.40 2.08 -11.11
C HIS A 235 0.89 0.69 -11.48
N GLU A 236 0.05 -0.14 -12.11
CA GLU A 236 0.43 -1.50 -12.55
C GLU A 236 1.54 -1.47 -13.60
N LEU A 237 1.45 -0.55 -14.56
CA LEU A 237 2.50 -0.38 -15.57
C LEU A 237 3.83 0.01 -14.91
N LYS A 238 3.80 0.88 -13.89
CA LYS A 238 5.00 1.23 -13.12
C LYS A 238 5.59 0.03 -12.41
N LEU A 239 4.78 -0.81 -11.75
CA LEU A 239 5.27 -2.02 -11.08
C LEU A 239 5.94 -3.00 -12.05
N ILE A 240 5.37 -3.18 -13.25
CA ILE A 240 5.96 -4.01 -14.31
C ILE A 240 7.28 -3.41 -14.79
N ASN A 241 7.32 -2.10 -15.02
CA ASN A 241 8.52 -1.39 -15.47
C ASN A 241 9.64 -1.46 -14.44
N ASP A 242 9.34 -1.24 -13.15
CA ASP A 242 10.29 -1.33 -12.05
C ASP A 242 10.84 -2.77 -11.93
N SER A 243 9.99 -3.78 -12.08
CA SER A 243 10.39 -5.20 -12.08
C SER A 243 11.28 -5.57 -13.27
N ASN A 244 11.05 -4.93 -14.41
CA ASN A 244 11.78 -5.16 -15.65
C ASN A 244 12.99 -4.22 -15.84
N PHE A 245 13.30 -3.37 -14.85
CA PHE A 245 14.35 -2.34 -14.93
C PHE A 245 14.20 -1.40 -16.13
N ILE A 246 12.97 -1.14 -16.55
CA ILE A 246 12.63 -0.22 -17.63
C ILE A 246 12.35 1.16 -17.03
N TYR A 247 13.17 2.15 -17.35
CA TYR A 247 12.92 3.53 -16.93
C TYR A 247 12.04 4.25 -17.96
N LEU A 248 10.77 4.47 -17.62
CA LEU A 248 9.83 5.24 -18.42
C LEU A 248 9.41 6.53 -17.70
N PRO A 249 9.16 7.63 -18.44
CA PRO A 249 8.56 8.84 -17.87
C PRO A 249 7.18 8.57 -17.27
N HIS A 250 6.64 9.55 -16.52
CA HIS A 250 5.24 9.50 -16.10
C HIS A 250 4.29 9.53 -17.30
N LEU A 251 3.24 8.71 -17.22
CA LEU A 251 2.25 8.57 -18.27
C LEU A 251 1.25 9.73 -18.25
N LEU A 252 0.90 10.17 -17.04
CA LEU A 252 0.00 11.30 -16.79
C LEU A 252 0.80 12.57 -16.46
N ASP A 253 0.87 13.50 -17.42
CA ASP A 253 1.63 14.76 -17.26
C ASP A 253 1.04 15.69 -16.16
N ASN A 254 -0.28 15.67 -15.97
CA ASN A 254 -1.00 16.51 -14.99
C ASN A 254 -1.61 15.67 -13.84
N LYS A 255 -0.88 14.66 -13.37
CA LYS A 255 -1.38 13.70 -12.38
C LYS A 255 -2.01 14.35 -11.14
N TYR A 256 -1.36 15.36 -10.57
CA TYR A 256 -1.86 16.07 -9.39
C TYR A 256 -3.21 16.78 -9.63
N GLU A 257 -3.38 17.44 -10.76
CA GLU A 257 -4.65 18.10 -11.12
C GLU A 257 -5.77 17.08 -11.32
N LEU A 258 -5.46 15.93 -11.95
CA LEU A 258 -6.42 14.84 -12.14
C LEU A 258 -6.81 14.19 -10.82
N ILE A 259 -5.86 13.98 -9.91
CA ILE A 259 -6.13 13.50 -8.55
C ILE A 259 -7.05 14.48 -7.83
N THR A 260 -6.74 15.78 -7.88
CA THR A 260 -7.57 16.81 -7.25
C THR A 260 -9.00 16.82 -7.80
N LYS A 261 -9.16 16.68 -9.13
CA LYS A 261 -10.49 16.57 -9.77
C LYS A 261 -11.25 15.33 -9.30
N TYR A 262 -10.59 14.18 -9.22
CA TYR A 262 -11.20 12.94 -8.75
C TYR A 262 -11.61 13.03 -7.27
N VAL A 263 -10.72 13.56 -6.42
CA VAL A 263 -10.99 13.76 -4.99
C VAL A 263 -12.19 14.66 -4.79
N LYS A 264 -12.27 15.79 -5.48
CA LYS A 264 -13.41 16.71 -5.40
C LYS A 264 -14.73 16.07 -5.85
N TYR A 265 -14.71 15.31 -6.94
CA TYR A 265 -15.91 14.58 -7.38
C TYR A 265 -16.35 13.53 -6.36
N SER A 266 -15.39 12.83 -5.76
CA SER A 266 -15.67 11.84 -4.71
C SER A 266 -16.20 12.52 -3.45
N GLU A 267 -15.69 13.71 -3.10
CA GLU A 267 -16.17 14.53 -1.99
C GLU A 267 -17.65 14.85 -2.12
N GLU A 268 -18.07 15.42 -3.26
CA GLU A 268 -19.47 15.78 -3.51
C GLU A 268 -20.41 14.55 -3.40
N ASN A 269 -19.96 13.38 -3.89
CA ASN A 269 -20.72 12.14 -3.80
C ASN A 269 -20.79 11.60 -2.36
N ILE A 270 -19.66 11.59 -1.65
CA ILE A 270 -19.57 11.16 -0.26
C ILE A 270 -20.46 12.05 0.61
N GLU A 271 -20.40 13.37 0.46
CA GLU A 271 -21.25 14.30 1.20
C GLU A 271 -22.74 14.05 0.93
N ALA A 272 -23.14 13.83 -0.32
CA ALA A 272 -24.52 13.52 -0.67
C ALA A 272 -25.00 12.23 0.00
N TRP A 273 -24.17 11.18 0.01
CA TRP A 273 -24.49 9.92 0.66
C TRP A 273 -24.54 10.03 2.19
N MET A 274 -23.55 10.69 2.80
CA MET A 274 -23.51 10.94 4.24
C MET A 274 -24.76 11.70 4.70
N ASN A 275 -25.21 12.70 3.93
CA ASN A 275 -26.44 13.42 4.21
C ASN A 275 -27.70 12.55 4.10
N ASN A 276 -27.73 11.58 3.18
CA ASN A 276 -28.85 10.65 3.05
C ASN A 276 -28.91 9.67 4.23
N VAL A 277 -27.77 9.09 4.61
CA VAL A 277 -27.64 8.22 5.80
C VAL A 277 -28.04 8.99 7.06
N LYS A 278 -27.55 10.22 7.21
CA LYS A 278 -27.92 11.10 8.33
C LYS A 278 -29.43 11.24 8.46
N LYS A 279 -30.13 11.55 7.36
CA LYS A 279 -31.59 11.70 7.34
C LYS A 279 -32.33 10.39 7.64
N SER A 280 -31.84 9.26 7.15
CA SER A 280 -32.52 7.97 7.36
C SER A 280 -32.49 7.54 8.82
N ILE A 281 -31.33 7.69 9.48
CA ILE A 281 -31.15 7.33 10.89
C ILE A 281 -32.11 8.15 11.78
N PHE A 282 -32.27 9.45 11.51
CA PHE A 282 -33.12 10.34 12.32
C PHE A 282 -34.63 10.12 12.17
N ASN A 283 -35.09 9.59 11.03
CA ASN A 283 -36.52 9.45 10.74
C ASN A 283 -37.13 8.13 11.23
N SER A 284 -36.34 7.25 11.85
CA SER A 284 -36.70 5.84 12.04
C SER A 284 -37.55 5.53 13.29
N ARG A 285 -37.71 6.45 14.25
CA ARG A 285 -38.37 6.22 15.55
C ARG A 285 -39.87 5.87 15.55
N ASN A 286 -40.49 5.69 14.39
CA ASN A 286 -41.89 5.27 14.27
C ASN A 286 -42.09 3.76 14.49
N GLN A 287 -41.02 2.98 14.55
CA GLN A 287 -41.05 1.53 14.73
C GLN A 287 -40.02 1.08 15.79
N PRO A 288 -40.22 -0.09 16.43
CA PRO A 288 -39.19 -0.66 17.30
C PRO A 288 -37.88 -0.89 16.52
N PRO A 289 -36.71 -0.77 17.17
CA PRO A 289 -35.44 -0.99 16.51
C PRO A 289 -35.32 -2.40 15.89
N PRO A 290 -34.63 -2.52 14.74
CA PRO A 290 -34.28 -3.83 14.18
C PRO A 290 -33.41 -4.62 15.17
N VAL A 291 -33.47 -5.95 15.07
CA VAL A 291 -32.63 -6.86 15.86
C VAL A 291 -31.77 -7.73 14.94
N ASP A 292 -30.59 -8.12 15.44
CA ASP A 292 -29.74 -9.11 14.78
C ASP A 292 -30.11 -10.56 15.15
N GLU A 293 -29.33 -11.52 14.63
CA GLU A 293 -29.49 -12.95 14.89
C GLU A 293 -29.36 -13.34 16.37
N HIS A 294 -28.71 -12.50 17.18
CA HIS A 294 -28.59 -12.66 18.63
C HIS A 294 -29.63 -11.84 19.40
N ASN A 295 -30.66 -11.35 18.72
CA ASN A 295 -31.76 -10.54 19.27
C ASN A 295 -31.29 -9.21 19.90
N LYS A 296 -30.12 -8.71 19.48
CA LYS A 296 -29.55 -7.42 19.93
C LYS A 296 -29.96 -6.31 18.97
N PHE A 297 -30.25 -5.12 19.49
CA PHE A 297 -30.68 -4.02 18.63
C PHE A 297 -29.55 -3.52 17.71
N ILE A 298 -29.87 -3.31 16.43
CA ILE A 298 -28.93 -2.84 15.40
C ILE A 298 -29.57 -1.82 14.46
N CYS A 299 -28.75 -0.90 13.95
CA CYS A 299 -29.14 0.11 12.97
C CYS A 299 -28.74 -0.38 11.58
N THR A 300 -29.73 -0.68 10.72
CA THR A 300 -29.46 -1.12 9.34
C THR A 300 -28.82 -0.04 8.50
N ASP A 301 -29.10 1.23 8.77
CA ASP A 301 -28.49 2.36 8.05
C ASP A 301 -26.99 2.49 8.31
N PHE A 302 -26.51 2.00 9.46
CA PHE A 302 -25.08 1.92 9.73
C PHE A 302 -24.40 0.85 8.88
N ILE A 303 -25.11 -0.21 8.47
CA ILE A 303 -24.60 -1.20 7.52
C ILE A 303 -24.41 -0.54 6.15
N ASN A 304 -25.40 0.25 5.70
CA ASN A 304 -25.28 1.02 4.47
C ASN A 304 -24.08 1.99 4.52
N LEU A 305 -23.86 2.64 5.67
CA LEU A 305 -22.69 3.50 5.88
C LEU A 305 -21.37 2.73 5.71
N LEU A 306 -21.27 1.50 6.24
CA LEU A 306 -20.07 0.67 6.07
C LEU A 306 -19.82 0.32 4.61
N GLU A 307 -20.85 -0.13 3.91
CA GLU A 307 -20.73 -0.50 2.49
C GLU A 307 -20.28 0.70 1.66
N LEU A 308 -20.82 1.89 1.95
CA LEU A 308 -20.42 3.14 1.30
C LEU A 308 -18.95 3.46 1.56
N ILE A 309 -18.49 3.42 2.82
CA ILE A 309 -17.09 3.69 3.16
C ILE A 309 -16.17 2.66 2.47
N LYS A 310 -16.53 1.38 2.50
CA LYS A 310 -15.77 0.29 1.88
C LYS A 310 -15.64 0.50 0.37
N ASN A 311 -16.74 0.83 -0.30
CA ASN A 311 -16.78 1.06 -1.75
C ASN A 311 -15.95 2.27 -2.18
N GLN A 312 -15.62 3.20 -1.28
CA GLN A 312 -14.74 4.33 -1.57
C GLN A 312 -13.26 4.03 -1.29
N ILE A 313 -12.95 3.26 -0.24
CA ILE A 313 -11.57 2.99 0.17
C ILE A 313 -10.95 1.82 -0.61
N GLU A 314 -11.69 0.74 -0.87
CA GLU A 314 -11.12 -0.44 -1.54
C GLU A 314 -10.55 -0.16 -2.93
N PRO A 315 -11.24 0.58 -3.82
CA PRO A 315 -10.75 0.83 -5.17
C PRO A 315 -9.48 1.68 -5.22
N ILE A 316 -9.17 2.44 -4.16
CA ILE A 316 -8.04 3.38 -4.14
C ILE A 316 -6.84 2.85 -3.34
N LYS A 317 -6.85 1.58 -2.91
CA LYS A 317 -5.77 0.96 -2.10
C LYS A 317 -4.39 1.05 -2.76
N PHE A 318 -4.31 1.08 -4.09
CA PHE A 318 -3.06 1.18 -4.84
C PHE A 318 -2.40 2.57 -4.76
N SER A 319 -3.14 3.62 -4.39
CA SER A 319 -2.65 5.00 -4.35
C SER A 319 -2.78 5.61 -2.97
N LYS A 320 -1.65 5.73 -2.26
CA LYS A 320 -1.59 6.34 -0.92
C LYS A 320 -2.11 7.79 -0.92
N GLU A 321 -1.76 8.59 -1.93
CA GLU A 321 -2.15 10.00 -2.03
C GLU A 321 -3.68 10.16 -2.19
N ILE A 322 -4.31 9.33 -3.04
CA ILE A 322 -5.77 9.38 -3.22
C ILE A 322 -6.45 8.86 -1.95
N ARG A 323 -5.95 7.75 -1.39
CA ARG A 323 -6.47 7.16 -0.15
C ARG A 323 -6.50 8.15 1.00
N GLU A 324 -5.39 8.84 1.28
CA GLU A 324 -5.31 9.80 2.39
C GLU A 324 -6.31 10.96 2.24
N ASN A 325 -6.49 11.48 1.03
CA ASN A 325 -7.46 12.55 0.78
C ASN A 325 -8.91 12.09 0.95
N ILE A 326 -9.26 10.93 0.40
CA ILE A 326 -10.62 10.36 0.52
C ILE A 326 -10.91 9.97 1.97
N GLU A 327 -9.96 9.36 2.68
CA GLU A 327 -10.11 9.01 4.09
C GLU A 327 -10.37 10.24 4.96
N LYS A 328 -9.69 11.36 4.70
CA LYS A 328 -9.94 12.63 5.39
C LYS A 328 -11.39 13.11 5.21
N ILE A 329 -11.89 13.08 3.96
CA ILE A 329 -13.28 13.47 3.66
C ILE A 329 -14.27 12.54 4.38
N LEU A 330 -14.02 11.22 4.36
CA LEU A 330 -14.86 10.24 5.05
C LEU A 330 -14.88 10.48 6.56
N VAL A 331 -13.72 10.74 7.17
CA VAL A 331 -13.58 11.06 8.60
C VAL A 331 -14.39 12.30 8.98
N GLU A 332 -14.30 13.38 8.19
CA GLU A 332 -15.07 14.61 8.41
C GLU A 332 -16.58 14.38 8.26
N GLY A 333 -16.99 13.62 7.24
CA GLY A 333 -18.40 13.23 7.02
C GLY A 333 -18.97 12.39 8.17
N VAL A 334 -18.23 11.35 8.60
CA VAL A 334 -18.62 10.48 9.72
C VAL A 334 -18.71 11.27 11.02
N LYS A 335 -17.75 12.16 11.28
CA LYS A 335 -17.78 13.04 12.46
C LYS A 335 -19.03 13.92 12.48
N SER A 336 -19.40 14.53 11.34
CA SER A 336 -20.62 15.34 11.21
C SER A 336 -21.91 14.53 11.45
N ILE A 337 -21.93 13.24 11.12
CA ILE A 337 -23.04 12.33 11.46
C ILE A 337 -23.06 12.08 12.97
N ILE A 338 -21.93 11.69 13.57
CA ILE A 338 -21.79 11.40 14.99
C ILE A 338 -22.22 12.60 15.85
N ASP A 339 -21.68 13.78 15.57
CA ASP A 339 -22.02 15.02 16.28
C ASP A 339 -23.51 15.33 16.15
N GLY A 340 -24.08 15.13 14.96
CA GLY A 340 -25.51 15.27 14.73
C GLY A 340 -26.33 14.31 15.59
N LEU A 341 -25.92 13.04 15.67
CA LEU A 341 -26.64 12.00 16.42
C LEU A 341 -26.61 12.27 17.91
N ILE A 342 -25.43 12.59 18.46
CA ILE A 342 -25.27 12.92 19.88
C ILE A 342 -26.14 14.13 20.24
N ASN A 343 -26.10 15.19 19.43
CA ASN A 343 -26.93 16.38 19.67
C ASN A 343 -28.43 16.05 19.65
N LEU A 344 -28.90 15.23 18.73
CA LEU A 344 -30.30 14.81 18.70
C LEU A 344 -30.68 14.04 19.97
N LEU A 345 -29.89 13.02 20.33
CA LEU A 345 -30.15 12.20 21.51
C LEU A 345 -30.17 13.04 22.79
N GLN A 346 -29.29 14.03 22.90
CA GLN A 346 -29.26 14.97 24.02
C GLN A 346 -30.47 15.91 24.03
N ASN A 347 -30.90 16.43 22.88
CA ASN A 347 -32.07 17.30 22.78
C ASN A 347 -33.36 16.56 23.16
N GLU A 348 -33.48 15.29 22.79
CA GLU A 348 -34.64 14.47 23.13
C GLU A 348 -34.64 13.96 24.57
N PHE A 349 -33.48 13.94 25.24
CA PHE A 349 -33.30 13.40 26.59
C PHE A 349 -34.34 13.94 27.57
N SER A 350 -34.52 15.26 27.61
CA SER A 350 -35.44 15.92 28.54
C SER A 350 -36.90 15.52 28.28
N ALA A 351 -37.30 15.39 27.02
CA ALA A 351 -38.66 14.94 26.69
C ALA A 351 -38.86 13.46 27.04
N ALA A 352 -37.85 12.63 26.81
CA ALA A 352 -37.87 11.20 27.09
C ALA A 352 -38.00 10.91 28.60
N VAL A 353 -37.14 11.49 29.44
CA VAL A 353 -37.20 11.26 30.91
C VAL A 353 -38.49 11.77 31.56
N ASN A 354 -39.17 12.73 30.92
CA ASN A 354 -40.45 13.25 31.38
C ASN A 354 -41.65 12.54 30.75
N LEU A 355 -41.43 11.48 29.97
CA LEU A 355 -42.47 10.72 29.26
C LEU A 355 -43.33 11.59 28.32
N LYS A 356 -42.74 12.66 27.78
CA LYS A 356 -43.36 13.61 26.83
C LYS A 356 -42.85 13.45 25.40
N GLY A 357 -41.76 12.69 25.22
CA GLY A 357 -41.20 12.38 23.92
C GLY A 357 -41.86 11.15 23.28
N PRO A 358 -41.49 10.81 22.04
CA PRO A 358 -41.89 9.54 21.45
C PRO A 358 -41.39 8.36 22.31
N PRO A 359 -42.07 7.20 22.27
CA PRO A 359 -41.61 6.00 22.98
C PRO A 359 -40.34 5.44 22.34
N GLY A 360 -39.64 4.54 23.05
CA GLY A 360 -38.52 3.79 22.50
C GLY A 360 -37.15 4.50 22.60
N TYR A 361 -37.03 5.61 23.33
CA TYR A 361 -35.78 6.40 23.36
C TYR A 361 -34.57 5.55 23.75
N GLU A 362 -34.68 4.75 24.81
CA GLU A 362 -33.60 3.93 25.34
C GLU A 362 -33.18 2.85 24.35
N GLU A 363 -34.13 2.18 23.72
CA GLU A 363 -33.90 1.14 22.73
C GLU A 363 -33.15 1.70 21.52
N TYR A 364 -33.43 2.94 21.11
CA TYR A 364 -32.69 3.63 20.05
C TYR A 364 -31.27 4.00 20.46
N VAL A 365 -31.06 4.47 21.69
CA VAL A 365 -29.70 4.75 22.18
C VAL A 365 -28.89 3.45 22.27
N VAL A 366 -29.51 2.34 22.70
CA VAL A 366 -28.91 1.00 22.69
C VAL A 366 -28.57 0.55 21.26
N MET A 367 -29.50 0.71 20.32
CA MET A 367 -29.31 0.37 18.90
C MET A 367 -28.08 1.08 18.31
N ILE A 368 -27.98 2.39 18.52
CA ILE A 368 -26.86 3.21 18.04
C ILE A 368 -25.56 2.76 18.72
N SER A 369 -25.57 2.55 20.04
CA SER A 369 -24.40 2.11 20.80
C SER A 369 -23.85 0.76 20.28
N ASN A 370 -24.72 -0.25 20.13
CA ASN A 370 -24.34 -1.56 19.58
C ASN A 370 -23.78 -1.47 18.17
N SER A 371 -24.42 -0.67 17.32
CA SER A 371 -24.02 -0.54 15.92
C SER A 371 -22.67 0.17 15.82
N SER A 372 -22.43 1.18 16.65
CA SER A 372 -21.15 1.90 16.72
C SER A 372 -19.98 0.97 17.07
N LEU A 373 -20.18 0.02 17.99
CA LEU A 373 -19.15 -0.98 18.29
C LEU A 373 -18.82 -1.86 17.06
N LYS A 374 -19.83 -2.31 16.32
CA LYS A 374 -19.62 -3.08 15.08
C LYS A 374 -18.90 -2.24 14.01
N LEU A 375 -19.25 -0.95 13.90
CA LEU A 375 -18.57 0.00 13.00
C LEU A 375 -17.10 0.18 13.36
N ALA A 376 -16.79 0.31 14.66
CA ALA A 376 -15.41 0.44 15.14
C ALA A 376 -14.56 -0.79 14.78
N GLN A 377 -15.09 -2.00 15.02
CA GLN A 377 -14.43 -3.25 14.66
C GLN A 377 -14.16 -3.34 13.16
N PHE A 378 -15.17 -3.01 12.33
CA PHE A 378 -15.00 -3.01 10.88
C PHE A 378 -13.95 -1.98 10.41
N ALA A 379 -13.98 -0.77 10.96
CA ALA A 379 -13.02 0.28 10.60
C ALA A 379 -11.59 -0.13 10.93
N ASN A 380 -11.38 -0.78 12.08
CA ASN A 380 -10.08 -1.28 12.48
C ASN A 380 -9.63 -2.49 11.63
N ASP A 381 -10.48 -3.48 11.44
CA ASP A 381 -10.09 -4.80 10.88
C ASP A 381 -10.12 -4.83 9.35
N SER A 382 -11.09 -4.14 8.72
CA SER A 382 -11.30 -4.20 7.26
C SER A 382 -10.73 -2.99 6.52
N LEU A 383 -10.77 -1.80 7.15
CA LEU A 383 -10.29 -0.56 6.53
C LEU A 383 -8.90 -0.14 7.02
N GLU A 384 -8.40 -0.76 8.09
CA GLU A 384 -7.15 -0.40 8.77
C GLU A 384 -7.11 1.09 9.19
N SER A 385 -8.28 1.69 9.44
CA SER A 385 -8.42 3.10 9.79
C SER A 385 -8.68 3.26 11.28
N LYS A 386 -7.61 3.55 12.02
CA LYS A 386 -7.70 3.79 13.47
C LYS A 386 -8.54 5.03 13.79
N VAL A 387 -8.46 6.08 12.96
CA VAL A 387 -9.19 7.34 13.19
C VAL A 387 -10.71 7.11 13.11
N LEU A 388 -11.18 6.38 12.10
CA LEU A 388 -12.59 6.03 11.99
C LEU A 388 -13.05 5.12 13.13
N SER A 389 -12.21 4.15 13.52
CA SER A 389 -12.50 3.28 14.68
C SER A 389 -12.67 4.10 15.96
N ASP A 390 -11.76 5.02 16.25
CA ASP A 390 -11.79 5.85 17.45
C ASP A 390 -13.06 6.74 17.49
N LEU A 391 -13.50 7.29 16.35
CA LEU A 391 -14.75 8.05 16.26
C LEU A 391 -15.99 7.20 16.60
N PHE A 392 -16.05 5.96 16.11
CA PHE A 392 -17.17 5.08 16.43
C PHE A 392 -17.16 4.60 17.89
N VAL A 393 -15.97 4.42 18.49
CA VAL A 393 -15.85 4.19 19.94
C VAL A 393 -16.35 5.40 20.73
N GLU A 394 -16.02 6.62 20.31
CA GLU A 394 -16.52 7.85 20.94
C GLU A 394 -18.06 7.93 20.91
N LEU A 395 -18.69 7.56 19.78
CA LEU A 395 -20.14 7.49 19.68
C LEU A 395 -20.73 6.45 20.65
N MET A 396 -20.15 5.26 20.72
CA MET A 396 -20.57 4.21 21.68
C MET A 396 -20.47 4.71 23.13
N GLU A 397 -19.34 5.31 23.51
CA GLU A 397 -19.12 5.83 24.86
C GLU A 397 -20.07 6.98 25.22
N SER A 398 -20.40 7.83 24.24
CA SER A 398 -21.37 8.91 24.36
C SER A 398 -22.78 8.37 24.57
N CYS A 399 -23.19 7.36 23.81
CA CYS A 399 -24.48 6.67 24.00
C CYS A 399 -24.58 6.03 25.39
N ASN A 400 -23.51 5.36 25.84
CA ASN A 400 -23.47 4.78 27.19
C ASN A 400 -23.55 5.85 28.28
N SER A 401 -22.92 7.02 28.07
CA SER A 401 -23.06 8.17 28.98
C SER A 401 -24.51 8.65 29.08
N ILE A 402 -25.19 8.75 27.93
CA ILE A 402 -26.60 9.19 27.85
C ILE A 402 -27.52 8.19 28.55
N LEU A 403 -27.35 6.88 28.33
CA LEU A 403 -28.11 5.83 29.02
C LEU A 403 -27.88 5.88 30.54
N CYS A 404 -26.64 5.99 31.00
CA CYS A 404 -26.36 6.10 32.44
C CYS A 404 -27.02 7.34 33.05
N ASN A 405 -26.97 8.48 32.34
CA ASN A 405 -27.66 9.70 32.79
C ASN A 405 -29.17 9.52 32.84
N PHE A 406 -29.76 8.77 31.89
CA PHE A 406 -31.17 8.44 31.87
C PHE A 406 -31.56 7.65 33.13
N VAL A 407 -30.84 6.55 33.41
CA VAL A 407 -31.04 5.73 34.62
C VAL A 407 -30.89 6.56 35.89
N VAL A 408 -29.84 7.37 35.98
CA VAL A 408 -29.59 8.22 37.16
C VAL A 408 -30.67 9.28 37.33
N PHE A 409 -31.17 9.86 36.24
CA PHE A 409 -32.26 10.83 36.30
C PHE A 409 -33.57 10.17 36.75
N THR A 410 -33.89 8.98 36.23
CA THR A 410 -35.09 8.24 36.64
C THR A 410 -35.03 7.84 38.12
N CYS A 411 -33.84 7.43 38.60
CA CYS A 411 -33.61 7.10 40.01
C CYS A 411 -33.46 8.33 40.92
N LYS A 412 -33.43 9.56 40.36
CA LYS A 412 -33.22 10.82 41.10
C LYS A 412 -34.12 11.00 42.32
N PRO A 413 -35.42 10.63 42.32
CA PRO A 413 -36.26 10.74 43.52
C PRO A 413 -35.72 9.94 44.72
N ILE A 414 -35.15 8.76 44.47
CA ILE A 414 -34.57 7.89 45.49
C ILE A 414 -33.16 8.36 45.84
N PHE A 415 -32.34 8.65 44.84
CA PHE A 415 -30.99 9.17 45.04
C PHE A 415 -30.95 10.49 45.81
N ASN A 416 -32.00 11.30 45.70
CA ASN A 416 -32.15 12.52 46.49
C ASN A 416 -32.30 12.26 48.00
N LEU A 417 -32.64 11.05 48.41
CA LEU A 417 -32.78 10.67 49.82
C LEU A 417 -31.45 10.26 50.45
N ILE A 418 -30.41 9.97 49.67
CA ILE A 418 -29.10 9.57 50.20
C ILE A 418 -28.59 10.62 51.20
N PHE A 419 -28.06 10.17 52.33
CA PHE A 419 -27.66 10.97 53.50
C PHE A 419 -28.80 11.78 54.15
N THR A 420 -30.06 11.43 53.95
CA THR A 420 -31.19 12.01 54.72
C THR A 420 -31.76 10.97 55.68
N ASP A 421 -32.59 11.38 56.65
CA ASP A 421 -33.23 10.48 57.62
C ASP A 421 -33.88 9.26 56.96
N LYS A 422 -34.60 9.48 55.85
CA LYS A 422 -35.25 8.43 55.06
C LYS A 422 -34.30 7.37 54.50
N TRP A 423 -33.04 7.74 54.22
CA TRP A 423 -32.03 6.80 53.75
C TRP A 423 -31.49 5.94 54.89
N TYR A 424 -31.33 6.51 56.09
CA TYR A 424 -30.98 5.73 57.29
C TYR A 424 -32.10 4.76 57.70
N GLU A 425 -33.36 5.18 57.55
CA GLU A 425 -34.55 4.34 57.79
C GLU A 425 -34.73 3.22 56.76
N ARG A 426 -33.95 3.21 55.66
CA ARG A 426 -34.06 2.24 54.54
C ARG A 426 -35.47 2.17 53.94
N GLU A 427 -36.23 3.28 53.99
CA GLU A 427 -37.63 3.34 53.56
C GLU A 427 -37.80 3.02 52.06
N LYS A 428 -36.80 3.36 51.23
CA LYS A 428 -36.80 3.13 49.78
C LYS A 428 -35.45 2.61 49.31
N SER A 429 -35.46 1.55 48.50
CA SER A 429 -34.27 1.00 47.84
C SER A 429 -34.28 1.34 46.36
N VAL A 430 -33.09 1.64 45.81
CA VAL A 430 -32.89 1.90 44.38
C VAL A 430 -32.68 0.61 43.58
N ILE A 431 -32.39 -0.50 44.26
CA ILE A 431 -32.02 -1.78 43.64
C ILE A 431 -33.09 -2.33 42.68
N PRO A 432 -34.40 -2.32 43.02
CA PRO A 432 -35.41 -2.84 42.08
C PRO A 432 -35.42 -2.08 40.76
N THR A 433 -35.40 -0.74 40.82
CA THR A 433 -35.39 0.11 39.62
C THR A 433 -34.11 -0.06 38.80
N LEU A 434 -32.94 -0.15 39.45
CA LEU A 434 -31.70 -0.45 38.73
C LEU A 434 -31.74 -1.84 38.09
N ASN A 435 -32.27 -2.84 38.78
CA ASN A 435 -32.36 -4.20 38.27
C ASN A 435 -33.21 -4.28 37.00
N ASP A 436 -34.32 -3.55 36.93
CA ASP A 436 -35.17 -3.48 35.74
C ASP A 436 -34.36 -2.96 34.53
N PHE A 437 -33.68 -1.81 34.68
CA PHE A 437 -32.84 -1.25 33.62
C PHE A 437 -31.70 -2.18 33.21
N VAL A 438 -30.93 -2.68 34.18
CA VAL A 438 -29.78 -3.55 33.94
C VAL A 438 -30.21 -4.83 33.21
N THR A 439 -31.31 -5.44 33.64
CA THR A 439 -31.82 -6.68 33.03
C THR A 439 -32.32 -6.44 31.61
N ASP A 440 -33.01 -5.33 31.36
CA ASP A 440 -33.53 -5.02 30.03
C ASP A 440 -32.43 -4.62 29.03
N TYR A 441 -31.45 -3.84 29.48
CA TYR A 441 -30.27 -3.54 28.67
C TYR A 441 -29.44 -4.80 28.36
N LYS A 442 -29.22 -5.69 29.34
CA LYS A 442 -28.49 -6.96 29.11
C LYS A 442 -29.10 -7.81 28.00
N LYS A 443 -30.43 -7.89 27.94
CA LYS A 443 -31.15 -8.65 26.90
C LYS A 443 -30.88 -8.11 25.50
N ARG A 444 -30.68 -6.81 25.34
CA ARG A 444 -30.70 -6.11 24.03
C ARG A 444 -29.35 -5.52 23.60
N MET A 445 -28.42 -5.34 24.51
CA MET A 445 -27.07 -4.82 24.25
C MET A 445 -26.08 -5.93 23.93
N ASN A 446 -25.10 -5.65 23.08
CA ASN A 446 -23.92 -6.49 22.94
C ASN A 446 -23.19 -6.62 24.29
N ASP A 447 -22.67 -7.82 24.61
CA ASP A 447 -22.16 -8.13 25.96
C ASP A 447 -20.95 -7.26 26.35
N TYR A 448 -20.04 -6.97 25.40
CA TYR A 448 -18.91 -6.07 25.65
C TYR A 448 -19.39 -4.64 25.93
N ASN A 449 -20.34 -4.18 25.13
CA ASN A 449 -20.94 -2.86 25.29
C ASN A 449 -21.70 -2.73 26.62
N PHE A 450 -22.43 -3.78 27.00
CA PHE A 450 -23.13 -3.87 28.28
C PHE A 450 -22.16 -3.81 29.45
N TYR A 451 -21.05 -4.56 29.43
CA TYR A 451 -19.99 -4.45 30.44
C TYR A 451 -19.50 -3.01 30.59
N LYS A 452 -19.19 -2.34 29.47
CA LYS A 452 -18.77 -0.92 29.46
C LYS A 452 -19.84 0.02 30.02
N LEU A 453 -21.11 -0.21 29.71
CA LEU A 453 -22.22 0.54 30.27
C LEU A 453 -22.28 0.40 31.80
N ILE A 454 -22.17 -0.83 32.33
CA ILE A 454 -22.26 -1.08 33.78
C ILE A 454 -21.07 -0.46 34.53
N VAL A 455 -19.85 -0.53 33.99
CA VAL A 455 -18.70 0.19 34.54
C VAL A 455 -18.99 1.69 34.62
N LYS A 456 -19.50 2.29 33.55
CA LYS A 456 -19.83 3.72 33.52
C LYS A 456 -21.00 4.08 34.44
N LEU A 457 -21.98 3.18 34.58
CA LEU A 457 -23.11 3.36 35.48
C LEU A 457 -22.65 3.37 36.94
N SER A 458 -21.70 2.51 37.31
CA SER A 458 -21.13 2.49 38.66
C SER A 458 -20.40 3.79 39.01
N GLU A 459 -19.65 4.36 38.06
CA GLU A 459 -19.02 5.68 38.19
C GLU A 459 -20.08 6.78 38.37
N LYS A 460 -21.14 6.76 37.55
CA LYS A 460 -22.22 7.74 37.64
C LYS A 460 -23.01 7.65 38.94
N ILE A 461 -23.24 6.44 39.45
CA ILE A 461 -23.85 6.23 40.78
C ILE A 461 -22.89 6.74 41.87
N SER A 462 -21.58 6.51 41.73
CA SER A 462 -20.58 7.03 42.67
C SER A 462 -20.62 8.56 42.74
N GLU A 463 -20.66 9.24 41.58
CA GLU A 463 -20.84 10.69 41.48
C GLU A 463 -22.11 11.18 42.20
N VAL A 464 -23.20 10.39 42.16
CA VAL A 464 -24.42 10.71 42.91
C VAL A 464 -24.13 10.77 44.41
N TYR A 465 -23.47 9.77 45.02
CA TYR A 465 -23.10 9.81 46.46
C TYR A 465 -22.29 11.07 46.80
N PHE A 466 -21.26 11.38 46.01
CA PHE A 466 -20.47 12.61 46.21
C PHE A 466 -21.29 13.89 46.04
N SER A 467 -22.28 13.91 45.14
CA SER A 467 -23.15 15.07 44.97
C SER A 467 -24.09 15.24 46.17
N GLN A 468 -24.64 14.15 46.70
CA GLN A 468 -25.62 14.18 47.80
C GLN A 468 -24.95 14.56 49.12
N ILE A 469 -23.74 14.05 49.40
CA ILE A 469 -23.03 14.38 50.65
C ILE A 469 -22.69 15.87 50.76
N LYS A 470 -22.61 16.60 49.65
CA LYS A 470 -22.37 18.05 49.64
C LYS A 470 -23.63 18.86 49.98
N ARG A 471 -24.84 18.33 49.79
CA ARG A 471 -26.10 19.09 49.97
C ARG A 471 -26.36 19.46 51.42
N ASN A 472 -26.97 20.63 51.65
CA ASN A 472 -27.23 21.15 53.00
C ASN A 472 -28.10 20.21 53.86
N ARG A 473 -29.04 19.49 53.25
CA ARG A 473 -29.91 18.54 53.94
C ARG A 473 -29.24 17.21 54.30
N ALA A 474 -28.01 16.96 53.82
CA ALA A 474 -27.30 15.74 54.12
C ALA A 474 -26.87 15.72 55.58
N LYS A 475 -27.10 14.59 56.25
CA LYS A 475 -26.77 14.29 57.64
C LYS A 475 -25.83 13.09 57.68
N LEU A 476 -24.80 13.18 58.50
CA LEU A 476 -23.80 12.14 58.69
C LEU A 476 -23.90 11.66 60.14
N TYR A 477 -24.65 10.59 60.35
CA TYR A 477 -24.78 9.91 61.65
C TYR A 477 -23.63 8.92 61.83
N ASP A 478 -23.47 8.39 63.05
CA ASP A 478 -22.33 7.53 63.42
C ASP A 478 -22.34 6.19 62.64
N ASP A 479 -23.50 5.73 62.20
CA ASP A 479 -23.70 4.51 61.42
C ASP A 479 -23.59 4.72 59.89
N VAL A 480 -23.23 5.92 59.43
CA VAL A 480 -23.18 6.26 57.99
C VAL A 480 -22.29 5.31 57.17
N SER A 481 -21.14 4.91 57.71
CA SER A 481 -20.21 3.99 57.04
C SER A 481 -20.80 2.59 56.87
N TYR A 482 -21.57 2.13 57.85
CA TYR A 482 -22.25 0.84 57.82
C TYR A 482 -23.36 0.82 56.77
N ILE A 483 -24.18 1.88 56.69
CA ILE A 483 -25.24 1.98 55.68
C ILE A 483 -24.62 2.11 54.28
N LEU A 484 -23.58 2.92 54.13
CA LEU A 484 -22.87 3.05 52.85
C LEU A 484 -22.26 1.72 52.40
N LYS A 485 -21.71 0.93 53.32
CA LYS A 485 -21.22 -0.43 53.04
C LYS A 485 -22.33 -1.35 52.51
N LYS A 486 -23.54 -1.27 53.07
CA LYS A 486 -24.68 -2.05 52.57
C LYS A 486 -25.05 -1.66 51.15
N ASP A 487 -25.15 -0.36 50.87
CA ASP A 487 -25.44 0.13 49.52
C ASP A 487 -24.41 -0.35 48.50
N ILE A 488 -23.11 -0.26 48.84
CA ILE A 488 -22.02 -0.76 48.00
C ILE A 488 -22.23 -2.24 47.68
N LEU A 489 -22.45 -3.07 48.70
CA LEU A 489 -22.61 -4.52 48.53
C LEU A 489 -23.86 -4.87 47.71
N GLU A 490 -24.98 -4.20 47.95
CA GLU A 490 -26.22 -4.46 47.21
C GLU A 490 -26.10 -4.07 45.72
N ILE A 491 -25.41 -2.96 45.41
CA ILE A 491 -25.17 -2.52 44.03
C ILE A 491 -24.16 -3.45 43.34
N GLU A 492 -23.06 -3.80 44.01
CA GLU A 492 -22.05 -4.73 43.47
C GLU A 492 -22.65 -6.13 43.25
N GLU A 493 -23.50 -6.62 44.17
CA GLU A 493 -24.21 -7.89 44.01
C GLU A 493 -25.18 -7.86 42.83
N LEU A 494 -25.87 -6.74 42.60
CA LEU A 494 -26.74 -6.55 41.43
C LEU A 494 -25.96 -6.68 40.12
N PHE A 495 -24.80 -6.02 40.02
CA PHE A 495 -23.97 -6.11 38.82
C PHE A 495 -23.36 -7.50 38.66
N TYR A 496 -22.93 -8.13 39.76
CA TYR A 496 -22.41 -9.50 39.75
C TYR A 496 -23.46 -10.52 39.29
N LYS A 497 -24.72 -10.41 39.74
CA LYS A 497 -25.85 -11.23 39.26
C LYS A 497 -26.10 -11.09 37.76
N ASN A 498 -25.61 -10.00 37.16
CA ASN A 498 -25.69 -9.74 35.73
C ASN A 498 -24.39 -10.04 35.00
N ASP A 499 -23.50 -10.87 35.58
CA ASP A 499 -22.22 -11.32 35.02
C ASP A 499 -21.21 -10.18 34.78
N VAL A 500 -21.31 -9.10 35.57
CA VAL A 500 -20.39 -7.97 35.50
C VAL A 500 -19.77 -7.70 36.86
N GLU A 501 -18.49 -8.04 37.00
CA GLU A 501 -17.73 -7.74 38.22
C GLU A 501 -17.25 -6.29 38.18
N VAL A 502 -17.96 -5.43 38.92
CA VAL A 502 -17.61 -4.01 39.06
C VAL A 502 -17.56 -3.67 40.54
N LYS A 503 -16.51 -2.95 40.93
CA LYS A 503 -16.32 -2.46 42.30
C LYS A 503 -16.62 -0.98 42.38
N MET A 504 -17.36 -0.58 43.41
CA MET A 504 -17.69 0.82 43.68
C MET A 504 -16.53 1.54 44.37
N GLU A 505 -15.33 1.52 43.78
CA GLU A 505 -14.09 1.93 44.44
C GLU A 505 -14.15 3.37 44.97
N GLN A 506 -14.70 4.30 44.20
CA GLN A 506 -14.80 5.69 44.68
C GLN A 506 -15.70 5.83 45.91
N VAL A 507 -16.77 5.04 46.00
CA VAL A 507 -17.66 5.04 47.18
C VAL A 507 -17.01 4.29 48.35
N ARG A 508 -16.16 3.28 48.09
CA ARG A 508 -15.35 2.61 49.12
C ARG A 508 -14.36 3.59 49.76
N VAL A 509 -13.70 4.42 48.97
CA VAL A 509 -12.86 5.52 49.48
C VAL A 509 -13.67 6.50 50.33
N LEU A 510 -14.88 6.87 49.87
CA LEU A 510 -15.78 7.71 50.67
C LEU A 510 -16.16 7.05 52.01
N LYS A 511 -16.42 5.74 52.00
CA LYS A 511 -16.71 4.97 53.22
C LYS A 511 -15.53 4.98 54.18
N GLU A 512 -14.31 4.73 53.71
CA GLU A 512 -13.09 4.72 54.53
C GLU A 512 -12.84 6.10 55.19
N LEU A 513 -13.07 7.18 54.45
CA LEU A 513 -13.05 8.54 55.04
C LEU A 513 -14.11 8.72 56.13
N LEU A 514 -15.29 8.11 55.99
CA LEU A 514 -16.37 8.24 56.96
C LEU A 514 -16.17 7.36 58.20
N GLU A 515 -15.34 6.31 58.12
CA GLU A 515 -14.98 5.46 59.27
C GLU A 515 -13.90 6.08 60.15
N ASN A 516 -13.01 6.89 59.58
CA ASN A 516 -11.89 7.49 60.29
C ASN A 516 -12.27 8.79 61.01
N GLU A 517 -11.55 9.11 62.09
CA GLU A 517 -11.75 10.30 62.92
C GLU A 517 -10.42 10.96 63.29
N GLY A 518 -10.45 12.22 63.71
CA GLY A 518 -9.26 12.93 64.21
C GLY A 518 -8.11 12.98 63.19
N GLU A 519 -6.90 12.67 63.65
CA GLU A 519 -5.70 12.65 62.79
C GLU A 519 -5.71 11.50 61.78
N ALA A 520 -6.34 10.35 62.09
CA ALA A 520 -6.48 9.25 61.14
C ALA A 520 -7.31 9.67 59.92
N PHE A 521 -8.38 10.46 60.14
CA PHE A 521 -9.14 11.07 59.04
C PHE A 521 -8.26 11.97 58.17
N LEU A 522 -7.38 12.77 58.77
CA LEU A 522 -6.50 13.67 58.01
C LEU A 522 -5.44 12.90 57.21
N THR A 523 -4.90 11.80 57.75
CA THR A 523 -4.01 10.90 57.02
C THR A 523 -4.72 10.31 55.80
N GLU A 524 -5.95 9.83 55.97
CA GLU A 524 -6.74 9.27 54.87
C GLU A 524 -7.04 10.34 53.80
N VAL A 525 -7.41 11.56 54.21
CA VAL A 525 -7.61 12.68 53.29
C VAL A 525 -6.38 12.96 52.43
N ILE A 526 -5.16 12.86 52.99
CA ILE A 526 -3.92 13.04 52.22
C ILE A 526 -3.75 11.93 51.18
N ALA A 527 -4.07 10.68 51.55
CA ALA A 527 -3.95 9.52 50.67
C ALA A 527 -4.91 9.60 49.47
N VAL A 528 -6.10 10.19 49.66
CA VAL A 528 -7.20 10.14 48.66
C VAL A 528 -7.48 11.49 47.98
N LYS A 529 -6.62 12.49 48.21
CA LYS A 529 -6.82 13.88 47.75
C LYS A 529 -6.94 14.05 46.22
N ASP A 530 -6.38 13.12 45.46
CA ASP A 530 -6.41 13.15 43.99
C ASP A 530 -7.71 12.54 43.43
N VAL A 531 -8.45 11.81 44.27
CA VAL A 531 -9.70 11.13 43.91
C VAL A 531 -10.93 11.88 44.43
N ILE A 532 -10.85 12.44 45.65
CA ILE A 532 -11.97 13.11 46.30
C ILE A 532 -11.78 14.62 46.30
N SER A 533 -12.84 15.36 45.94
CA SER A 533 -12.77 16.82 45.91
C SER A 533 -12.69 17.42 47.32
N LYS A 534 -11.93 18.51 47.45
CA LYS A 534 -11.84 19.32 48.68
C LYS A 534 -13.21 19.67 49.26
N GLU A 535 -14.18 20.00 48.40
CA GLU A 535 -15.53 20.39 48.79
C GLU A 535 -16.30 19.24 49.46
N VAL A 536 -16.06 17.99 49.03
CA VAL A 536 -16.61 16.80 49.67
C VAL A 536 -16.03 16.66 51.08
N VAL A 537 -14.70 16.71 51.22
CA VAL A 537 -14.02 16.57 52.53
C VAL A 537 -14.47 17.66 53.50
N VAL A 538 -14.55 18.91 53.05
CA VAL A 538 -15.06 20.02 53.87
C VAL A 538 -16.52 19.80 54.28
N SER A 539 -17.34 19.23 53.40
CA SER A 539 -18.74 18.89 53.73
C SER A 539 -18.83 17.81 54.80
N ILE A 540 -17.94 16.81 54.77
CA ILE A 540 -17.85 15.76 55.79
C ILE A 540 -17.52 16.36 57.16
N ILE A 541 -16.46 17.17 57.24
CA ILE A 541 -16.04 17.83 58.50
C ILE A 541 -17.17 18.68 59.08
N ARG A 542 -17.88 19.43 58.22
CA ARG A 542 -18.98 20.29 58.66
C ARG A 542 -20.16 19.51 59.23
N LYS A 543 -20.43 18.32 58.72
CA LYS A 543 -21.65 17.54 59.02
C LYS A 543 -21.47 16.51 60.11
N ARG A 544 -20.27 15.97 60.31
CA ARG A 544 -19.99 15.05 61.42
C ARG A 544 -19.87 15.80 62.74
N SER A 545 -20.45 15.24 63.79
CA SER A 545 -20.44 15.76 65.18
C SER A 545 -19.08 15.62 65.85
N VAL A 546 -18.34 14.58 65.49
CA VAL A 546 -17.01 14.24 66.04
C VAL A 546 -15.99 15.36 65.91
N PHE A 547 -16.09 16.18 64.86
CA PHE A 547 -15.20 17.33 64.68
C PHE A 547 -15.71 18.52 65.51
N ILE A 548 -15.15 18.71 66.70
CA ILE A 548 -15.45 19.85 67.59
C ILE A 548 -14.88 21.15 66.99
N GLU A 549 -13.61 21.13 66.59
CA GLU A 549 -12.87 22.29 66.06
C GLU A 549 -12.89 22.33 64.52
N LYS A 550 -14.09 22.37 63.93
CA LYS A 550 -14.31 22.23 62.47
C LYS A 550 -13.43 23.17 61.63
N ASP A 551 -13.24 24.42 62.08
CA ASP A 551 -12.45 25.41 61.34
C ASP A 551 -10.95 25.06 61.28
N GLU A 552 -10.40 24.40 62.30
CA GLU A 552 -9.02 23.94 62.28
C GLU A 552 -8.83 22.81 61.26
N TYR A 553 -9.71 21.80 61.30
CA TYR A 553 -9.70 20.70 60.34
C TYR A 553 -9.86 21.21 58.91
N ILE A 554 -10.78 22.15 58.68
CA ILE A 554 -10.96 22.77 57.35
C ILE A 554 -9.71 23.53 56.91
N LYS A 555 -9.01 24.24 57.81
CA LYS A 555 -7.73 24.89 57.49
C LYS A 555 -6.64 23.87 57.12
N LYS A 556 -6.52 22.76 57.86
CA LYS A 556 -5.57 21.67 57.56
C LYS A 556 -5.87 21.05 56.19
N VAL A 557 -7.14 20.72 55.90
CA VAL A 557 -7.57 20.20 54.59
C VAL A 557 -7.26 21.19 53.46
N LYS A 558 -7.55 22.49 53.64
CA LYS A 558 -7.22 23.51 52.62
C LYS A 558 -5.72 23.57 52.32
N ARG A 559 -4.85 23.29 53.31
CA ARG A 559 -3.39 23.21 53.08
C ARG A 559 -3.03 21.97 52.26
N PHE A 560 -3.63 20.81 52.55
CA PHE A 560 -3.34 19.56 51.82
C PHE A 560 -3.69 19.61 50.33
N TYR A 561 -4.80 20.27 49.98
CA TYR A 561 -5.25 20.43 48.59
C TYR A 561 -4.54 21.59 47.86
N GLY A 562 -3.70 22.36 48.57
CA GLY A 562 -3.05 23.56 48.05
C GLY A 562 -4.01 24.72 47.78
N SER A 563 -3.48 25.93 47.77
CA SER A 563 -4.10 27.02 47.02
C SER A 563 -3.81 26.76 45.54
N LYS A 564 -4.83 26.49 44.72
CA LYS A 564 -4.72 26.69 43.27
C LYS A 564 -4.41 28.17 42.99
N LYS A 565 -3.14 28.54 43.11
CA LYS A 565 -2.51 29.45 42.17
C LYS A 565 -1.75 28.51 41.25
N GLU A 566 -2.15 28.47 39.99
CA GLU A 566 -1.21 28.13 38.93
C GLU A 566 -0.06 29.13 39.07
N GLU A 567 0.99 28.76 39.79
CA GLU A 567 2.28 29.38 39.54
C GLU A 567 2.64 28.95 38.13
N LYS A 568 2.32 29.81 37.16
CA LYS A 568 2.90 29.75 35.82
C LYS A 568 4.36 29.38 35.99
N GLY A 569 4.76 28.27 35.37
CA GLY A 569 6.15 27.80 35.42
C GLY A 569 7.08 28.94 35.00
N LEU A 570 8.33 28.94 35.46
CA LEU A 570 9.30 29.99 35.10
C LEU A 570 9.34 30.23 33.57
N PHE A 571 9.07 29.19 32.77
CA PHE A 571 8.96 29.25 31.32
C PHE A 571 7.67 29.92 30.80
N GLU A 572 6.50 29.69 31.38
CA GLU A 572 5.27 30.41 31.03
C GLU A 572 5.34 31.89 31.44
N LYS A 573 6.08 32.20 32.52
CA LYS A 573 6.35 33.60 32.89
C LYS A 573 7.30 34.32 31.93
N ILE A 574 8.16 33.59 31.21
CA ILE A 574 9.11 34.16 30.24
C ILE A 574 8.53 34.19 28.83
N PHE A 575 7.64 33.26 28.48
CA PHE A 575 7.17 33.06 27.10
C PHE A 575 5.66 33.27 26.86
N GLY A 576 4.86 33.56 27.89
CA GLY A 576 3.44 33.95 27.77
C GLY A 576 2.46 32.90 28.26
#